data_AF-A0A6V7K8N4-F1
#
_entry.id   AF-A0A6V7K8N4-F1
#
_cell.length_a   1.000
_cell.length_b   1.000
_cell.length_c   1.000
_cell.angle_alpha   90.00
_cell.angle_beta   90.00
_cell.angle_gamma   90.00
#
_symmetry.space_group_name_H-M   'P 1'
#
loop_
_entity.id
_entity.type
_entity.pdbx_description
1 polymer ?
#
loop_
_entity_poly.entity_id
_entity_poly.type
_entity_poly.pdbx_seq_one_letter_code
_entity_poly.pdbx_strand_id
1 'polypeptide(L)' 'RHKPVGWRYPAFYCVRDDSQPAYWRAHELYMLLLVLVVPLVVMAFCYTAICWEIWLVMKRRYHMTSRHA' A
#
# COMPACT_ATOMS: atom_id res chain seq x y z
N ARG A 1 18.77 -4.08 22.26
CA ARG A 1 19.35 -3.93 23.62
C ARG A 1 18.21 -3.61 24.58
N HIS A 2 18.00 -4.37 25.64
CA HIS A 2 16.94 -4.06 26.61
C HIS A 2 17.28 -2.79 27.39
N LYS A 3 16.31 -1.89 27.55
CA LYS A 3 16.46 -0.66 28.32
C LYS A 3 15.68 -0.77 29.63
N PRO A 4 16.23 -0.25 30.75
CA PRO A 4 15.47 -0.14 31.98
C PRO A 4 14.36 0.90 31.81
N VAL A 5 13.12 0.52 32.11
CA VAL A 5 11.95 1.39 32.12
C VAL A 5 11.18 1.24 33.42
N GLY A 6 10.46 2.30 33.82
CA GLY A 6 9.69 2.36 35.07
C GLY A 6 10.43 3.07 36.21
N TRP A 7 9.73 3.98 36.89
CA TRP A 7 10.29 4.79 37.99
C TRP A 7 10.14 4.12 39.37
N ARG A 8 9.07 3.35 39.58
CA ARG A 8 8.76 2.68 40.86
C ARG A 8 9.12 1.18 40.88
N TYR A 9 9.05 0.52 39.72
CA TYR A 9 9.49 -0.86 39.53
C TYR A 9 10.31 -0.91 38.24
N PRO A 10 11.66 -0.95 38.33
CA PRO A 10 12.51 -0.98 37.15
C PRO A 10 12.37 -2.35 36.46
N ALA A 11 12.03 -2.35 35.18
CA ALA A 11 11.91 -3.55 34.36
C ALA A 11 12.66 -3.36 33.03
N PHE A 12 13.21 -4.44 32.50
CA PHE A 12 13.96 -4.42 31.25
C PHE A 12 13.06 -4.84 30.09
N TYR A 13 12.75 -3.90 29.20
CA TYR A 13 11.92 -4.18 28.02
C TYR A 13 12.67 -3.86 26.72
N CYS A 14 12.27 -4.52 25.64
CA CYS A 14 12.59 -4.12 24.26
C CYS A 14 11.81 -2.85 23.93
N VAL A 15 12.33 -1.71 24.39
CA VAL A 15 11.74 -0.42 24.07
C VAL A 15 12.38 0.13 22.81
N ARG A 16 11.54 0.66 21.92
CA ARG A 16 11.98 1.26 20.66
C ARG A 16 12.96 2.40 20.96
N ASP A 17 14.12 2.37 20.30
CA ASP A 17 15.19 3.35 20.49
C ASP A 17 14.73 4.73 19.97
N ASP A 18 14.38 5.63 20.91
CA ASP A 18 13.92 7.00 20.61
C ASP A 18 15.06 7.97 20.24
N SER A 19 16.30 7.47 20.12
CA SER A 19 17.49 8.30 19.89
C SER A 19 17.52 8.95 18.51
N GLN A 20 16.71 8.49 17.57
CA GLN A 20 16.65 9.02 16.20
C GLN A 20 15.20 9.09 15.69
N PRO A 21 14.41 10.08 16.15
CA PRO A 21 12.99 10.18 15.81
C PRO A 21 12.75 10.35 14.30
N ALA A 22 13.68 11.01 13.59
CA ALA A 22 13.60 11.18 12.14
C ALA A 22 13.75 9.85 11.37
N TYR A 23 14.69 9.00 11.78
CA TYR A 23 14.89 7.67 11.18
C TYR A 23 13.65 6.80 11.36
N TRP A 24 13.05 6.85 12.55
CA TRP A 24 11.83 6.09 12.83
C TRP A 24 10.66 6.53 11.95
N ARG A 25 10.41 7.85 11.83
CA ARG A 25 9.37 8.38 10.95
C ARG A 25 9.61 8.02 9.49
N ALA A 26 10.85 8.08 9.02
CA ALA A 26 11.21 7.67 7.67
C ALA A 26 10.95 6.18 7.45
N HIS A 27 11.28 5.33 8.43
CA HIS A 27 11.03 3.89 8.36
C HIS A 27 9.53 3.55 8.35
N GLU A 28 8.74 4.24 9.18
CA GLU A 28 7.28 4.09 9.20
C GLU A 28 6.66 4.42 7.84
N LEU A 29 7.06 5.53 7.23
CA LEU A 29 6.64 5.91 5.88
C LEU A 29 7.10 4.90 4.83
N TYR A 30 8.34 4.43 4.92
CA TYR A 30 8.89 3.42 4.01
C TYR A 30 8.07 2.12 4.04
N MET A 31 7.74 1.63 5.24
CA MET A 31 6.93 0.42 5.41
C MET A 31 5.50 0.62 4.87
N LEU A 32 4.90 1.78 5.09
CA LEU A 32 3.58 2.11 4.53
C LEU A 32 3.62 2.13 3.00
N LEU A 33 4.64 2.74 2.40
CA LEU A 33 4.80 2.77 0.95
C LEU A 33 4.94 1.35 0.38
N LEU A 34 5.77 0.51 1.00
CA LEU A 34 6.00 -0.85 0.53
C LEU A 34 4.78 -1.76 0.67
N VAL A 35 4.11 -1.73 1.82
CA VAL A 35 3.05 -2.71 2.14
C VAL A 35 1.71 -2.28 1.54
N LEU A 36 1.47 -0.99 1.37
CA LEU A 36 0.17 -0.48 0.93
C LEU A 36 0.25 0.20 -0.44
N VAL A 37 1.12 1.20 -0.60
CA VAL A 37 1.08 2.06 -1.81
C VAL A 37 1.56 1.31 -3.04
N VAL A 38 2.70 0.63 -2.97
CA VAL A 38 3.24 -0.17 -4.08
C VAL A 38 2.23 -1.22 -4.57
N PRO A 39 1.68 -2.09 -3.71
CA PRO A 39 0.69 -3.07 -4.16
C PRO A 39 -0.60 -2.41 -4.67
N LEU A 40 -1.07 -1.31 -4.06
CA LEU A 40 -2.24 -0.59 -4.59
C LEU A 40 -2.00 -0.05 -6.01
N VAL A 41 -0.83 0.53 -6.28
CA VAL A 41 -0.48 1.05 -7.61
C VAL A 41 -0.39 -0.08 -8.62
N VAL A 42 0.25 -1.20 -8.27
CA VAL A 42 0.34 -2.38 -9.15
C VAL A 42 -1.05 -2.93 -9.44
N MET A 43 -1.88 -3.11 -8.42
CA MET A 43 -3.26 -3.59 -8.60
C MET A 43 -4.06 -2.62 -9.47
N ALA A 44 -4.00 -1.32 -9.20
CA ALA A 44 -4.69 -0.30 -9.98
C ALA A 44 -4.28 -0.34 -11.45
N PHE A 45 -2.98 -0.46 -11.74
CA PHE A 45 -2.48 -0.56 -13.12
C PHE A 45 -2.94 -1.85 -13.81
N CYS A 46 -2.87 -2.99 -13.13
CA CYS A 46 -3.38 -4.25 -13.69
C CYS A 46 -4.89 -4.17 -13.95
N TYR A 47 -5.67 -3.61 -13.03
CA TYR A 47 -7.11 -3.47 -13.20
C TYR A 47 -7.48 -2.48 -14.30
N THR A 48 -6.78 -1.35 -14.46
CA THR A 48 -7.04 -0.42 -15.57
C THR A 48 -6.75 -1.08 -16.92
N ALA A 49 -5.69 -1.88 -17.02
CA ALA A 49 -5.39 -2.65 -18.23
C ALA A 49 -6.50 -3.67 -18.55
N ILE A 50 -6.98 -4.41 -17.56
CA ILE A 50 -8.08 -5.38 -17.74
C ILE A 50 -9.37 -4.63 -18.19
N CYS A 51 -9.72 -3.55 -17.50
CA CYS A 51 -10.89 -2.74 -17.85
C CYS A 51 -10.79 -2.14 -19.26
N TRP A 52 -9.58 -1.77 -19.69
CA TRP A 52 -9.35 -1.26 -21.04
C TRP A 52 -9.65 -2.30 -22.11
N GLU A 53 -9.14 -3.52 -21.96
CA GLU A 53 -9.42 -4.62 -22.90
C GLU A 53 -10.91 -4.94 -22.96
N ILE A 54 -11.58 -4.98 -21.80
CA ILE A 54 -13.02 -5.23 -21.72
C ILE A 54 -13.80 -4.11 -22.42
N TRP A 55 -13.43 -2.85 -22.19
CA TRP A 55 -14.09 -1.71 -22.85
C TRP A 55 -13.92 -1.76 -24.36
N LEU A 56 -12.73 -2.13 -24.84
CA LEU A 56 -12.45 -2.28 -26.26
C LEU A 56 -13.27 -3.41 -26.88
N VAL A 57 -13.43 -4.54 -26.21
CA VAL A 57 -14.34 -5.62 -26.63
C VAL A 57 -15.80 -5.14 -26.65
N MET A 58 -16.25 -4.44 -25.61
CA MET A 58 -17.60 -3.88 -25.52
C MET A 58 -17.89 -2.89 -26.66
N LYS A 59 -16.94 -2.00 -26.99
CA LYS A 59 -17.05 -1.05 -28.10
C LYS A 59 -17.21 -1.77 -29.45
N ARG A 60 -16.46 -2.84 -29.69
CA ARG A 60 -16.62 -3.67 -30.91
C ARG A 60 -17.99 -4.33 -30.98
N ARG A 61 -18.51 -4.83 -29.86
CA ARG A 61 -19.84 -5.47 -29.79
C ARG A 61 -20.97 -4.45 -30.00
N TYR A 62 -20.86 -3.24 -29.46
CA TYR A 62 -21.84 -2.17 -29.64
C TYR A 62 -22.03 -1.83 -31.12
N HIS A 63 -20.94 -1.72 -31.89
CA HIS A 63 -21.01 -1.43 -33.33
C HIS A 63 -21.65 -2.57 -34.16
N MET A 64 -21.59 -3.82 -33.69
CA MET A 64 -22.25 -4.94 -34.38
C MET A 64 -23.74 -5.03 -34.05
N THR A 65 -24.15 -4.74 -32.81
CA THR A 65 -25.56 -4.77 -32.39
C THR A 65 -26.34 -3.49 -32.76
N SER A 66 -25.65 -2.36 -32.94
CA SER A 66 -26.26 -1.08 -33.34
C SER A 66 -26.89 -1.09 -34.74
N ARG A 67 -26.62 -2.10 -35.58
CA ARG A 67 -27.16 -2.22 -36.94
C ARG A 67 -28.52 -2.94 -37.01
N HIS A 68 -29.16 -3.24 -35.87
CA HIS A 68 -30.47 -3.90 -35.80
C HIS A 68 -31.53 -3.07 -35.06
N ALA A 69 -31.42 -1.74 -35.09
CA ALA A 69 -32.47 -0.82 -34.66
C ALA A 69 -32.83 0.13 -35.81
#